data_AF-A0A218WHC5-F1
#
_entry.id   AF-A0A218WHC5-F1
#
_cell.length_a   1.000
_cell.length_b   1.000
_cell.length_c   1.000
_cell.angle_alpha   90.00
_cell.angle_beta   90.00
_cell.angle_gamma   90.00
#
_symmetry.space_group_name_H-M   'P 1'
#
loop_
_entity.id
_entity.type
_entity.pdbx_description
1 polymer ?
#
loop_
_entity_poly.entity_id
_entity_poly.type
_entity_poly.pdbx_seq_one_letter_code
_entity_poly.pdbx_strand_id
1 'polypeptide(L)'
;MGSLFGDWPSFDPHNFSHFRPSDPSNTSKMTPTTYHPTHSRTLPPPDQVITTEAKNILIRNFYRRTEEKLRPKRSASELLNPDHGSKQPRASASVTDLSD
;
A
#
# COMPACT_ATOMS: atom_id res chain seq x y z
N MET A 1 -39.63 2.96 3.11
CA MET A 1 -38.67 3.92 3.70
C MET A 1 -37.28 3.38 3.44
N GLY A 2 -36.50 4.02 2.57
CA GLY A 2 -35.12 3.61 2.32
C GLY A 2 -34.20 4.06 3.46
N SER A 3 -33.23 3.21 3.83
CA SER A 3 -32.17 3.54 4.78
C SER A 3 -31.42 4.80 4.34
N LEU A 4 -31.14 5.72 5.27
CA LEU A 4 -30.37 6.96 5.02
C LEU A 4 -28.97 6.68 4.43
N PHE A 5 -28.47 5.45 4.61
CA PHE A 5 -27.13 5.01 4.21
C PHE A 5 -27.13 4.03 3.04
N GLY A 6 -28.29 3.72 2.44
CA GLY A 6 -28.40 2.70 1.39
C GLY A 6 -28.00 1.30 1.88
N ASP A 7 -27.85 0.38 0.93
CA ASP A 7 -27.40 -0.99 1.18
C ASP A 7 -25.87 -1.08 1.07
N TRP A 8 -25.23 -1.69 2.07
CA TRP A 8 -23.78 -1.93 2.08
C TRP A 8 -23.43 -3.15 1.22
N PRO A 9 -22.22 -3.20 0.63
CA PRO A 9 -21.79 -4.37 -0.14
C PRO A 9 -21.77 -5.61 0.75
N SER A 10 -22.41 -6.68 0.28
CA SER A 10 -22.40 -8.00 0.90
C SER A 10 -21.96 -9.03 -0.14
N PHE A 11 -20.90 -9.79 0.19
CA PHE A 11 -20.48 -10.92 -0.65
C PHE A 11 -21.45 -12.10 -0.52
N ASP A 12 -21.87 -12.40 0.70
CA ASP A 12 -22.92 -13.39 1.03
C ASP A 12 -23.77 -12.83 2.19
N PRO A 13 -25.08 -12.59 1.97
CA PRO A 13 -26.01 -12.12 3.00
C PRO A 13 -26.07 -12.99 4.26
N HIS A 14 -25.67 -14.26 4.17
CA HIS A 14 -25.73 -15.20 5.29
C HIS A 14 -24.54 -15.09 6.26
N ASN A 15 -23.42 -14.49 5.86
CA ASN A 15 -22.15 -14.43 6.61
C ASN A 15 -22.31 -14.03 8.09
N PHE A 16 -23.20 -13.08 8.38
CA PHE A 16 -23.42 -12.56 9.73
C PHE A 16 -24.84 -12.78 10.24
N SER A 17 -25.71 -13.40 9.44
CA SER A 17 -27.13 -13.58 9.78
C SER A 17 -27.35 -14.54 10.96
N HIS A 18 -26.44 -15.49 11.16
CA HIS A 18 -26.54 -16.52 12.20
C HIS A 18 -25.73 -16.20 13.46
N PHE A 19 -24.94 -15.11 13.45
CA PHE A 19 -24.08 -14.78 14.58
C PHE A 19 -24.92 -14.20 15.71
N ARG A 20 -25.06 -14.95 16.80
CA ARG A 20 -25.75 -14.52 18.04
C ARG A 20 -24.75 -14.52 19.19
N PRO A 21 -24.05 -13.40 19.45
CA PRO A 21 -23.08 -13.31 20.53
C PRO A 21 -23.68 -13.55 21.93
N SER A 22 -24.98 -13.30 22.08
CA SER A 22 -25.72 -13.41 23.34
C SER A 22 -26.23 -14.81 23.66
N ASP A 23 -26.11 -15.76 22.73
CA ASP A 23 -26.53 -17.14 22.96
C ASP A 23 -25.43 -17.90 23.71
N PRO A 24 -25.64 -18.34 24.96
CA PRO A 24 -24.63 -19.07 25.72
C PRO A 24 -24.28 -20.44 25.12
N SER A 25 -25.13 -20.98 24.23
CA SER A 25 -24.81 -22.19 23.44
C SER A 25 -23.85 -21.89 22.28
N ASN A 26 -23.75 -20.63 21.87
CA ASN A 26 -22.74 -20.16 20.94
C ASN A 26 -21.44 -19.94 21.69
N THR A 27 -20.72 -21.04 21.94
CA THR A 27 -19.30 -20.95 22.25
C THR A 27 -18.63 -20.41 20.99
N SER A 28 -18.56 -19.09 20.84
CA SER A 28 -17.78 -18.45 19.79
C SER A 28 -16.32 -18.78 20.05
N LYS A 29 -15.92 -20.01 19.70
CA LYS A 29 -14.54 -20.47 19.64
C LYS A 29 -13.96 -19.90 18.35
N MET A 30 -14.01 -18.57 18.24
CA MET A 30 -13.44 -17.81 17.15
C MET A 30 -11.93 -17.65 17.31
N THR A 31 -11.31 -18.30 18.29
CA THR A 31 -9.86 -18.29 18.44
C THR A 31 -9.26 -19.14 17.32
N PRO A 32 -8.57 -18.53 16.33
CA PRO A 32 -7.89 -19.31 15.32
C PRO A 32 -6.85 -20.18 16.01
N THR A 33 -6.73 -21.42 15.58
CA THR A 33 -5.68 -22.30 16.08
C THR A 33 -4.34 -21.86 15.50
N THR A 34 -3.29 -21.83 16.32
CA THR A 34 -1.93 -21.55 15.85
C THR A 34 -1.49 -22.62 14.88
N TYR A 35 -1.12 -22.22 13.66
CA TYR A 35 -0.58 -23.15 12.67
C TYR A 35 0.86 -23.55 13.03
N HIS A 36 1.13 -24.85 13.05
CA HIS A 36 2.45 -25.43 13.31
C HIS A 36 2.93 -26.21 12.07
N PRO A 37 3.88 -25.67 11.28
CA PRO A 37 4.41 -26.36 10.12
C PRO A 37 5.12 -27.68 10.52
N THR A 38 4.76 -28.78 9.87
CA THR A 38 5.38 -30.10 10.07
C THR A 38 6.60 -30.34 9.18
N HIS A 39 6.86 -29.46 8.23
CA HIS A 39 7.93 -29.58 7.23
C HIS A 39 8.88 -28.39 7.34
N SER A 40 10.19 -28.65 7.30
CA SER A 40 11.22 -27.60 7.33
C SER A 40 11.31 -26.82 6.02
N ARG A 41 10.74 -27.34 4.93
CA ARG A 41 10.62 -26.70 3.62
C ARG A 41 9.23 -27.01 3.06
N THR A 42 8.48 -25.98 2.68
CA THR A 42 7.35 -26.17 1.77
C THR A 42 7.93 -26.83 0.51
N LEU A 43 7.39 -27.97 0.10
CA LEU A 43 7.67 -28.53 -1.23
C LEU A 43 6.52 -28.11 -2.15
N PRO A 44 6.79 -27.51 -3.30
CA PRO A 44 8.12 -27.18 -3.85
C PRO A 44 8.82 -26.05 -3.07
N PRO A 45 10.16 -26.00 -3.09
CA PRO A 45 10.90 -24.85 -2.58
C PRO A 45 10.33 -23.55 -3.17
N PRO A 46 10.38 -22.42 -2.43
CA PRO A 46 9.95 -21.14 -2.97
C PRO A 46 10.66 -20.85 -4.30
N ASP A 47 9.89 -20.55 -5.34
CA ASP A 47 10.43 -20.30 -6.69
C ASP A 47 11.18 -18.97 -6.82
N GLN A 48 11.06 -18.09 -5.81
CA GLN A 48 11.62 -16.75 -5.82
C GLN A 48 12.18 -16.38 -4.44
N VAL A 49 13.23 -15.56 -4.44
CA VAL A 49 13.89 -15.04 -3.24
C VAL A 49 13.88 -13.51 -3.29
N ILE A 50 13.49 -12.87 -2.19
CA ILE A 50 13.57 -11.41 -2.05
C ILE A 50 15.03 -11.05 -1.73
N THR A 51 15.64 -10.24 -2.59
CA THR A 51 17.03 -9.78 -2.44
C THR A 51 17.10 -8.26 -2.30
N THR A 52 18.02 -7.77 -1.48
CA THR A 52 18.33 -6.34 -1.37
C THR A 52 19.46 -5.95 -2.31
N GLU A 53 19.38 -4.74 -2.87
CA GLU A 53 20.46 -4.21 -3.69
C GLU A 53 21.67 -3.83 -2.81
N ALA A 54 22.85 -4.36 -3.13
CA ALA A 54 24.07 -4.07 -2.37
C ALA A 54 24.65 -2.68 -2.64
N LYS A 55 24.28 -2.02 -3.75
CA LYS A 55 24.82 -0.72 -4.12
C LYS A 55 24.31 0.36 -3.18
N ASN A 56 25.23 1.20 -2.72
CA ASN A 56 24.86 2.43 -2.01
C ASN A 56 23.94 3.31 -2.86
N ILE A 57 22.95 3.93 -2.22
CA ILE A 57 21.91 4.73 -2.88
C ILE A 57 22.47 5.90 -3.70
N LEU A 58 23.58 6.52 -3.28
CA LEU A 58 24.22 7.64 -3.98
C LEU A 58 24.90 7.13 -5.25
N ILE A 59 25.66 6.04 -5.14
CA ILE A 59 26.35 5.38 -6.25
C ILE A 59 25.35 4.94 -7.33
N ARG A 60 24.27 4.29 -6.90
CA ARG A 60 23.16 3.91 -7.79
C ARG A 60 22.58 5.11 -8.54
N ASN A 61 22.37 6.23 -7.85
CA ASN A 61 21.83 7.44 -8.45
C ASN A 61 22.80 8.07 -9.47
N PHE A 62 24.11 8.06 -9.19
CA PHE A 62 25.10 8.53 -10.15
C PHE A 62 25.08 7.68 -11.42
N TYR A 63 25.15 6.35 -11.29
CA TYR A 63 25.12 5.45 -12.45
C TYR A 63 23.84 5.57 -13.27
N ARG A 64 22.68 5.63 -12.61
CA ARG A 64 21.38 5.84 -13.28
C ARG A 64 21.38 7.13 -14.12
N ARG A 65 21.82 8.26 -13.52
CA ARG A 65 21.89 9.55 -14.23
C ARG A 65 22.89 9.53 -15.38
N THR A 66 24.02 8.83 -15.22
CA THR A 66 24.98 8.69 -16.32
C THR A 66 24.43 7.83 -17.45
N GLU A 67 23.75 6.73 -17.16
CA GLU A 67 23.11 5.88 -18.17
C GLU A 67 22.02 6.64 -18.95
N GLU A 68 21.16 7.41 -18.27
CA GLU A 68 20.14 8.25 -18.89
C GLU A 68 20.73 9.26 -19.89
N LYS A 69 21.88 9.86 -19.56
CA LYS A 69 22.59 10.80 -20.46
C LYS A 69 23.23 10.10 -21.65
N LEU A 70 23.62 8.84 -21.51
CA LEU A 70 24.25 8.04 -22.55
C LEU A 70 23.24 7.33 -23.45
N ARG A 71 21.96 7.24 -23.05
CA ARG A 71 20.91 6.73 -23.93
C ARG A 71 20.84 7.64 -25.17
N PRO A 72 21.10 7.11 -26.38
CA PRO A 72 20.94 7.88 -27.60
C PRO A 72 19.54 8.48 -27.63
N LYS A 73 19.42 9.77 -27.95
CA LYS A 73 18.14 10.46 -28.17
C LYS A 73 17.36 9.68 -29.23
N ARG A 74 16.49 8.74 -28.82
CA ARG A 74 15.38 8.32 -29.68
C ARG A 74 14.54 9.57 -29.89
N SER A 75 14.17 9.82 -31.15
CA SER A 75 13.29 10.92 -31.54
C SER A 75 12.07 10.97 -30.60
N ALA A 76 11.70 12.18 -30.22
CA ALA A 76 10.72 12.50 -29.18
C ALA A 76 9.29 12.06 -29.54
N SER A 77 9.01 10.76 -29.45
CA SER A 77 7.65 10.22 -29.62
C SER A 77 7.05 9.64 -28.34
N GLU A 78 7.82 9.43 -27.28
CA GLU A 78 7.34 8.79 -26.04
C GLU A 78 7.20 9.75 -24.83
N LEU A 79 7.52 11.05 -25.00
CA LEU A 79 7.38 12.08 -23.95
C LEU A 79 5.95 12.62 -23.78
N LEU A 80 4.93 11.91 -24.26
CA LEU A 80 3.54 12.23 -23.95
C LEU A 80 3.06 11.37 -22.77
N ASN A 81 3.51 11.72 -21.57
CA ASN A 81 2.67 11.56 -20.38
C ASN A 81 2.91 12.77 -19.47
N PRO A 82 1.87 13.60 -19.19
CA PRO A 82 2.07 14.96 -18.70
C PRO A 82 2.60 15.05 -17.27
N ASP A 83 3.54 15.97 -17.13
CA ASP A 83 4.07 16.56 -15.91
C ASP A 83 3.00 17.40 -15.19
N HIS A 84 2.56 17.01 -13.99
CA HIS A 84 1.80 17.90 -13.10
C HIS A 84 2.23 17.71 -11.64
N GLY A 85 2.88 18.72 -11.05
CA GLY A 85 3.09 18.80 -9.61
C GLY A 85 4.20 19.73 -9.13
N SER A 86 4.37 20.87 -9.79
CA SER A 86 5.35 21.89 -9.48
C SER A 86 5.16 22.53 -8.08
N LYS A 87 6.24 22.46 -7.29
CA LYS A 87 6.71 23.41 -6.26
C LYS A 87 5.90 23.59 -4.96
N GLN A 88 6.53 23.16 -3.86
CA GLN A 88 6.24 23.67 -2.52
C GLN A 88 6.62 25.15 -2.39
N PRO A 89 5.82 25.96 -1.67
CA PRO A 89 6.28 27.20 -1.06
C PRO A 89 6.68 26.97 0.42
N ARG A 90 7.94 27.30 0.75
CA ARG A 90 8.43 27.69 2.09
C ARG A 90 8.47 29.24 2.05
N ALA A 91 8.22 30.07 3.06
CA ALA A 91 8.04 29.97 4.50
C ALA A 91 7.39 31.29 5.00
N SER A 92 7.13 31.33 6.31
CA SER A 92 7.27 32.49 7.23
C SER A 92 5.99 33.07 7.81
N ALA A 93 5.97 32.98 9.14
CA ALA A 93 5.03 33.59 10.05
C ALA A 93 5.13 35.12 10.03
N SER A 94 3.98 35.78 10.17
CA SER A 94 3.88 37.11 10.77
C SER A 94 2.69 37.10 11.72
N VAL A 95 3.02 37.13 13.00
CA VAL A 95 2.12 37.42 14.12
C VAL A 95 1.62 38.86 13.93
N THR A 96 0.30 39.08 14.02
CA THR A 96 -0.26 40.43 14.18
C THR A 96 -0.90 40.50 15.54
N ASP A 97 -0.27 41.28 16.41
CA ASP A 97 -0.76 41.75 17.69
C ASP A 97 -1.96 42.72 17.52
N LEU A 98 -2.86 42.63 18.51
CA LEU A 98 -3.68 43.64 19.18
C LEU A 98 -3.97 45.02 18.52
N SER A 99 -5.26 45.41 18.53
CA SER A 99 -5.92 46.72 18.84
C SER A 99 -7.30 46.67 18.16
N ASP A 100 -8.47 46.90 18.77
CA ASP A 100 -8.92 47.94 19.72
C ASP A 100 -10.08 47.37 20.57
#